data_AF-G5E3S7-F1
#
_entry.id   AF-G5E3S7-F1
#
_cell.length_a   1.000
_cell.length_b   1.000
_cell.length_c   1.000
_cell.angle_alpha   90.00
_cell.angle_beta   90.00
_cell.angle_gamma   90.00
#
_symmetry.space_group_name_H-M   'P 1'
#
loop_
_entity.id
_entity.type
_entity.pdbx_description
1 polymer ?
#
loop_
_entity_poly.entity_id
_entity_poly.type
_entity_poly.pdbx_seq_one_letter_code
_entity_poly.pdbx_strand_id
1 'polypeptide(L)'
;FQHLAEPLDPAQQDKKFYNLNKLKDSRYGQLPFSIRILLEAAIRNCDEFLVKKKMLRTFLNWKVTQYDNVEVPFRPARVILQDFTGVDSLQKNQELEFERNRERFEFLKWGSQAFKNMRIIPPGSGIIHQVNLEYLARVVFDQNGYDRATIANMCPEYGATAAFFPVDLVSVQYLQQTGRSEEKVKYIQKYLEAAGLFRDFNNTDQDPDFTQVVELDLSTVVPCCSGPKRPQDKVSVSDEIEKVNESWNNLKAPTDQLYPWDPKSTYIKSPPFFENLTMDLQPPKSITDAYVLLNLGDSVTTDHISPAGNIARNSPAARYLTSKGLSAREFNSYGSRRGNDAVMARGTFANIRLFNKFINKQAPLTIYFPRPGMNVEIKVDTGKTFEAIMRFDTDVELTYYLNGGILNYIRKMANS
;
A
#
# COMPACT_ATOMS: atom_id res chain seq x y z
N PHE A 1 9.82 -5.27 -28.36
CA PHE A 1 10.06 -4.57 -29.64
C PHE A 1 11.55 -4.41 -29.92
N GLN A 2 12.27 -5.50 -30.20
CA GLN A 2 13.75 -5.49 -30.16
C GLN A 2 14.42 -4.62 -31.24
N HIS A 3 13.77 -4.39 -32.39
CA HIS A 3 14.29 -3.52 -33.45
C HIS A 3 14.35 -2.02 -33.07
N LEU A 4 13.72 -1.60 -31.97
CA LEU A 4 13.81 -0.24 -31.44
C LEU A 4 15.00 -0.08 -30.46
N ALA A 5 15.64 -1.17 -30.05
CA ALA A 5 16.73 -1.12 -29.08
C ALA A 5 18.06 -0.75 -29.75
N GLU A 6 18.66 0.35 -29.34
CA GLU A 6 19.91 0.86 -29.90
C GLU A 6 20.82 1.46 -28.81
N PRO A 7 22.15 1.56 -29.03
CA PRO A 7 23.03 2.19 -28.06
C PRO A 7 22.74 3.69 -27.95
N LEU A 8 22.71 4.21 -26.71
CA LEU A 8 22.54 5.65 -26.48
C LEU A 8 23.78 6.44 -26.92
N ASP A 9 24.94 5.81 -26.85
CA ASP A 9 26.22 6.35 -27.29
C ASP A 9 26.93 5.33 -28.17
N PRO A 10 27.36 5.67 -29.41
CA PRO A 10 28.15 4.77 -30.25
C PRO A 10 29.42 4.23 -29.57
N ALA A 11 29.98 4.95 -28.60
CA ALA A 11 31.14 4.52 -27.83
C ALA A 11 30.80 3.56 -26.66
N GLN A 12 29.53 3.42 -26.28
CA GLN A 12 29.05 2.55 -25.19
C GLN A 12 27.96 1.61 -25.71
N GLN A 13 28.36 0.62 -26.53
CA GLN A 13 27.45 -0.29 -27.24
C GLN A 13 26.61 -1.20 -26.32
N ASP A 14 27.02 -1.35 -25.06
CA ASP A 14 26.34 -2.10 -24.00
C ASP A 14 25.14 -1.31 -23.43
N LYS A 15 25.23 0.02 -23.33
CA LYS A 15 24.18 0.88 -22.78
C LYS A 15 23.12 1.22 -23.84
N LYS A 16 22.16 0.30 -24.02
CA LYS A 16 21.06 0.43 -24.97
C LYS A 16 19.78 1.00 -24.36
N PHE A 17 18.98 1.66 -25.19
CA PHE A 17 17.63 2.12 -24.88
C PHE A 17 16.67 1.76 -26.01
N TYR A 18 15.36 1.70 -25.71
CA TYR A 18 14.33 1.60 -26.74
C TYR A 18 14.03 3.01 -27.26
N ASN A 19 14.36 3.30 -28.52
CA ASN A 19 14.07 4.60 -29.11
C ASN A 19 12.61 4.66 -29.60
N LEU A 20 11.75 5.32 -28.82
CA LEU A 20 10.33 5.49 -29.15
C LEU A 20 10.11 6.37 -30.39
N ASN A 21 11.03 7.28 -30.72
CA ASN A 21 10.93 8.09 -31.94
C ASN A 21 11.02 7.23 -33.21
N LYS A 22 11.66 6.04 -33.14
CA LYS A 22 11.70 5.07 -34.24
C LYS A 22 10.39 4.31 -34.48
N LEU A 23 9.35 4.54 -33.67
CA LEU A 23 7.98 4.09 -33.98
C LEU A 23 7.44 4.73 -35.26
N LYS A 24 7.97 5.89 -35.68
CA LYS A 24 7.52 6.67 -36.86
C LYS A 24 6.02 6.98 -36.84
N ASP A 25 5.48 7.20 -35.65
CA ASP A 25 4.07 7.51 -35.41
C ASP A 25 3.97 8.91 -34.81
N SER A 26 3.34 9.84 -35.53
CA SER A 26 3.23 11.26 -35.13
C SER A 26 2.50 11.45 -33.80
N ARG A 27 1.60 10.51 -33.43
CA ARG A 27 0.85 10.57 -32.18
C ARG A 27 1.75 10.49 -30.95
N TYR A 28 2.94 9.88 -31.05
CA TYR A 28 3.88 9.79 -29.94
C TYR A 28 4.26 11.17 -29.37
N GLY A 29 4.50 12.15 -30.26
CA GLY A 29 4.85 13.53 -29.86
C GLY A 29 3.71 14.29 -29.17
N GLN A 30 2.45 13.87 -29.35
CA GLN A 30 1.27 14.47 -28.75
C GLN A 30 0.87 13.82 -27.41
N LEU A 31 1.40 12.63 -27.08
CA LEU A 31 1.06 11.94 -25.84
C LEU A 31 1.52 12.73 -24.61
N PRO A 32 0.70 12.80 -23.53
CA PRO A 32 1.16 13.26 -22.23
C PRO A 32 2.37 12.46 -21.77
N PHE A 33 3.39 13.14 -21.20
CA PHE A 33 4.65 12.50 -20.82
C PHE A 33 4.46 11.33 -19.83
N SER A 34 3.45 11.40 -18.96
CA SER A 34 3.03 10.29 -18.10
C SER A 34 2.62 9.03 -18.89
N ILE A 35 1.90 9.19 -20.01
CA ILE A 35 1.53 8.11 -20.93
C ILE A 35 2.75 7.60 -21.71
N ARG A 36 3.73 8.47 -22.04
CA ARG A 36 5.00 8.05 -22.65
C ARG A 36 5.80 7.09 -21.73
N ILE A 37 5.75 7.29 -20.41
CA ILE A 37 6.36 6.36 -19.43
C ILE A 37 5.66 4.99 -19.43
N LEU A 38 4.33 4.95 -19.50
CA LEU A 38 3.59 3.68 -19.61
C LEU A 38 3.92 2.96 -20.93
N LEU A 39 4.02 3.71 -22.03
CA LEU A 39 4.38 3.22 -23.35
C LEU A 39 5.81 2.65 -23.40
N GLU A 40 6.81 3.31 -22.82
CA GLU A 40 8.18 2.77 -22.69
C GLU A 40 8.16 1.45 -21.92
N ALA A 41 7.50 1.44 -20.76
CA ALA A 41 7.42 0.25 -19.92
C ALA A 41 6.74 -0.92 -20.65
N ALA A 42 5.70 -0.65 -21.44
CA ALA A 42 5.05 -1.66 -22.27
C ALA A 42 5.95 -2.17 -23.41
N ILE A 43 6.65 -1.27 -24.12
CA ILE A 43 7.57 -1.61 -25.22
C ILE A 43 8.73 -2.49 -24.76
N ARG A 44 9.35 -2.12 -23.64
CA ARG A 44 10.50 -2.81 -23.03
C ARG A 44 10.15 -4.17 -22.44
N ASN A 45 8.95 -4.32 -21.87
CA ASN A 45 8.51 -5.57 -21.24
C ASN A 45 7.53 -6.39 -22.10
N CYS A 46 7.43 -6.09 -23.40
CA CYS A 46 6.56 -6.80 -24.33
C CYS A 46 7.02 -8.26 -24.53
N ASP A 47 6.24 -9.20 -23.98
CA ASP A 47 6.48 -10.65 -23.96
C ASP A 47 5.39 -11.46 -24.69
N GLU A 48 4.37 -10.79 -25.26
CA GLU A 48 3.17 -11.38 -25.88
C GLU A 48 2.27 -12.21 -24.94
N PHE A 49 2.61 -12.28 -23.65
CA PHE A 49 1.86 -13.00 -22.63
C PHE A 49 1.21 -12.03 -21.63
N LEU A 50 2.02 -11.37 -20.80
CA LEU A 50 1.60 -10.34 -19.85
C LEU A 50 1.43 -8.98 -20.57
N VAL A 51 2.30 -8.68 -21.53
CA VAL A 51 2.31 -7.41 -22.28
C VAL A 51 2.31 -7.68 -23.78
N LYS A 52 1.16 -7.45 -24.41
CA LYS A 52 0.88 -7.80 -25.82
C LYS A 52 1.11 -6.63 -26.77
N LYS A 53 1.65 -6.87 -27.96
CA LYS A 53 1.87 -5.86 -29.01
C LYS A 53 0.62 -5.06 -29.36
N LYS A 54 -0.58 -5.65 -29.25
CA LYS A 54 -1.85 -4.94 -29.49
C LYS A 54 -2.00 -3.69 -28.61
N MET A 55 -1.39 -3.68 -27.43
CA MET A 55 -1.50 -2.59 -26.45
C MET A 55 -0.68 -1.35 -26.84
N LEU A 56 0.31 -1.50 -27.73
CA LEU A 56 0.98 -0.36 -28.37
C LEU A 56 -0.03 0.52 -29.11
N ARG A 57 -1.03 -0.07 -29.77
CA ARG A 57 -2.09 0.68 -30.44
C ARG A 57 -2.98 1.42 -29.44
N THR A 58 -3.24 0.84 -28.26
CA THR A 58 -3.96 1.52 -27.17
C THR A 58 -3.19 2.77 -26.71
N PHE A 59 -1.91 2.64 -26.36
CA PHE A 59 -1.10 3.78 -25.91
C PHE A 59 -0.91 4.86 -26.98
N LEU A 60 -0.61 4.50 -28.23
CA LEU A 60 -0.47 5.47 -29.32
C LEU A 60 -1.81 6.10 -29.72
N ASN A 61 -2.94 5.45 -29.44
CA ASN A 61 -4.29 5.97 -29.70
C ASN A 61 -4.97 6.50 -28.43
N TRP A 62 -4.20 6.84 -27.39
CA TRP A 62 -4.70 7.24 -26.07
C TRP A 62 -5.74 8.37 -26.14
N LYS A 63 -5.59 9.32 -27.07
CA LYS A 63 -6.54 10.43 -27.29
C LYS A 63 -7.99 9.95 -27.54
N VAL A 64 -8.14 8.74 -28.10
CA VAL A 64 -9.43 8.04 -28.25
C VAL A 64 -9.67 7.07 -27.10
N THR A 65 -8.71 6.16 -26.84
CA THR A 65 -8.94 5.03 -25.93
C THR A 65 -9.05 5.41 -24.45
N GLN A 66 -8.73 6.64 -24.08
CA GLN A 66 -9.03 7.20 -22.75
C GLN A 66 -10.53 7.20 -22.41
N TYR A 67 -11.41 7.18 -23.42
CA TYR A 67 -12.87 7.12 -23.24
C TYR A 67 -13.44 5.69 -23.34
N ASP A 68 -12.62 4.72 -23.74
CA ASP A 68 -13.05 3.33 -24.03
C ASP A 68 -12.91 2.38 -22.81
N ASN A 69 -12.57 2.89 -21.62
CA ASN A 69 -12.32 2.12 -20.39
C ASN A 69 -11.35 0.92 -20.57
N VAL A 70 -10.28 1.11 -21.37
CA VAL A 70 -9.33 0.03 -21.69
C VAL A 70 -8.31 -0.17 -20.58
N GLU A 71 -8.26 -1.39 -20.02
CA GLU A 71 -7.20 -1.79 -19.09
C GLU A 71 -5.83 -1.93 -19.78
N VAL A 72 -4.78 -1.44 -19.11
CA VAL A 72 -3.39 -1.53 -19.58
C VAL A 72 -2.44 -2.01 -18.48
N PRO A 73 -1.51 -2.94 -18.77
CA PRO A 73 -0.53 -3.40 -17.81
C PRO A 73 0.57 -2.35 -17.64
N PHE A 74 0.96 -2.11 -16.39
CA PHE A 74 2.13 -1.31 -16.05
C PHE A 74 3.11 -2.14 -15.23
N ARG A 75 4.36 -2.24 -15.70
CA ARG A 75 5.46 -2.92 -14.99
C ARG A 75 6.42 -1.84 -14.47
N PRO A 76 6.26 -1.38 -13.21
CA PRO A 76 7.09 -0.32 -12.65
C PRO A 76 8.55 -0.76 -12.55
N ALA A 77 9.49 0.19 -12.64
CA ALA A 77 10.92 -0.10 -12.60
C ALA A 77 11.44 -0.52 -11.22
N ARG A 78 10.69 -0.22 -10.14
CA ARG A 78 10.99 -0.59 -8.75
C ARG A 78 9.71 -0.53 -7.90
N VAL A 79 9.75 -1.17 -6.73
CA VAL A 79 8.76 -1.02 -5.65
C VAL A 79 9.46 -0.35 -4.47
N ILE A 80 8.71 0.42 -3.67
CA ILE A 80 9.18 1.01 -2.41
C ILE A 80 8.19 0.64 -1.31
N LEU A 81 8.68 0.37 -0.11
CA LEU A 81 7.89 -0.10 1.04
C LEU A 81 8.28 0.73 2.27
N GLN A 82 7.30 1.10 3.10
CA GLN A 82 7.48 1.90 4.32
C GLN A 82 7.13 1.09 5.58
N ASP A 83 7.83 1.40 6.67
CA ASP A 83 7.37 1.10 8.03
C ASP A 83 6.76 2.34 8.73
N PHE A 84 5.74 2.14 9.57
CA PHE A 84 5.00 3.21 10.22
C PHE A 84 5.76 3.78 11.42
N THR A 85 6.06 5.07 11.40
CA THR A 85 6.74 5.79 12.48
C THR A 85 6.01 7.09 12.85
N GLY A 86 6.34 7.66 14.02
CA GLY A 86 5.80 8.92 14.52
C GLY A 86 6.90 9.74 15.22
N VAL A 87 6.65 11.03 15.43
CA VAL A 87 7.71 12.01 15.75
C VAL A 87 7.59 12.52 17.19
N ASP A 88 8.66 12.39 17.97
CA ASP A 88 9.15 13.33 18.99
C ASP A 88 10.39 12.73 19.70
N SER A 89 11.07 13.47 20.58
CA SER A 89 12.17 12.98 21.44
C SER A 89 13.16 12.02 20.75
N LEU A 90 13.70 12.45 19.59
CA LEU A 90 14.31 11.59 18.57
C LEU A 90 15.11 10.40 19.10
N GLN A 91 16.12 10.62 19.95
CA GLN A 91 17.01 9.56 20.42
C GLN A 91 16.30 8.51 21.31
N LYS A 92 15.52 8.95 22.31
CA LYS A 92 14.79 8.02 23.20
C LYS A 92 13.67 7.29 22.46
N ASN A 93 13.03 7.96 21.51
CA ASN A 93 12.02 7.33 20.68
C ASN A 93 12.64 6.35 19.66
N GLN A 94 13.83 6.63 19.11
CA GLN A 94 14.60 5.66 18.31
C GLN A 94 15.00 4.44 19.14
N GLU A 95 15.47 4.61 20.38
CA GLU A 95 15.79 3.49 21.28
C GLU A 95 14.55 2.61 21.54
N LEU A 96 13.42 3.22 21.91
CA LEU A 96 12.15 2.51 22.10
C LEU A 96 11.59 1.89 20.81
N GLU A 97 11.82 2.52 19.66
CA GLU A 97 11.44 2.00 18.35
C GLU A 97 12.27 0.76 18.00
N PHE A 98 13.59 0.80 18.22
CA PHE A 98 14.48 -0.35 18.05
C PHE A 98 14.12 -1.50 18.98
N GLU A 99 13.85 -1.23 20.26
CA GLU A 99 13.41 -2.26 21.20
C GLU A 99 12.10 -2.91 20.76
N ARG A 100 11.07 -2.11 20.46
CA ARG A 100 9.72 -2.59 20.11
C ARG A 100 9.65 -3.30 18.76
N ASN A 101 10.45 -2.87 17.79
CA ASN A 101 10.42 -3.40 16.42
C ASN A 101 11.60 -4.32 16.10
N ARG A 102 12.45 -4.66 17.07
CA ARG A 102 13.68 -5.45 16.87
C ARG A 102 13.48 -6.66 15.97
N GLU A 103 12.50 -7.51 16.27
CA GLU A 103 12.21 -8.73 15.51
C GLU A 103 11.82 -8.43 14.05
N ARG A 104 11.08 -7.32 13.83
CA ARG A 104 10.67 -6.86 12.50
C ARG A 104 11.87 -6.32 11.72
N PHE A 105 12.77 -5.60 12.39
CA PHE A 105 14.02 -5.10 11.82
C PHE A 105 14.99 -6.25 11.49
N GLU A 106 15.05 -7.29 12.31
CA GLU A 106 15.81 -8.52 12.04
C GLU A 106 15.23 -9.30 10.86
N PHE A 107 13.90 -9.43 10.75
CA PHE A 107 13.22 -10.01 9.58
C PHE A 107 13.48 -9.21 8.29
N LEU A 108 13.39 -7.89 8.36
CA LEU A 108 13.70 -7.02 7.22
C LEU A 108 15.18 -7.16 6.82
N LYS A 109 16.11 -7.11 7.78
CA LYS A 109 17.56 -7.29 7.53
C LYS A 109 17.86 -8.64 6.87
N TRP A 110 17.28 -9.73 7.36
CA TRP A 110 17.31 -11.04 6.72
C TRP A 110 16.82 -10.96 5.26
N GLY A 111 15.66 -10.33 5.02
CA GLY A 111 15.11 -10.17 3.67
C GLY A 111 16.09 -9.48 2.70
N SER A 112 16.78 -8.42 3.13
CA SER A 112 17.79 -7.75 2.30
C SER A 112 19.04 -8.58 2.00
N GLN A 113 19.29 -9.65 2.77
CA GLN A 113 20.38 -10.60 2.56
C GLN A 113 19.94 -11.80 1.71
N ALA A 114 18.73 -12.31 1.95
CA ALA A 114 18.16 -13.45 1.25
C ALA A 114 17.68 -13.12 -0.17
N PHE A 115 17.13 -11.93 -0.41
CA PHE A 115 16.55 -11.54 -1.69
C PHE A 115 17.44 -10.59 -2.50
N LYS A 116 17.82 -11.02 -3.70
CA LYS A 116 18.52 -10.16 -4.68
C LYS A 116 17.67 -8.92 -5.00
N ASN A 117 18.33 -7.77 -5.14
CA ASN A 117 17.73 -6.45 -5.43
C ASN A 117 16.85 -5.85 -4.31
N MET A 118 16.85 -6.40 -3.09
CA MET A 118 16.21 -5.78 -1.94
C MET A 118 17.19 -4.88 -1.18
N ARG A 119 16.98 -3.55 -1.22
CA ARG A 119 17.73 -2.57 -0.42
C ARG A 119 16.84 -2.00 0.68
N ILE A 120 17.36 -1.98 1.92
CA ILE A 120 16.74 -1.31 3.06
C ILE A 120 17.48 -0.01 3.34
N ILE A 121 16.72 1.02 3.70
CA ILE A 121 17.22 2.20 4.40
C ILE A 121 16.87 2.01 5.88
N PRO A 122 17.83 2.13 6.82
CA PRO A 122 17.60 1.79 8.22
C PRO A 122 16.69 2.82 8.92
N PRO A 123 16.13 2.46 10.09
CA PRO A 123 15.36 3.41 10.92
C PRO A 123 16.22 4.61 11.34
N GLY A 124 15.58 5.77 11.48
CA GLY A 124 16.26 7.03 11.80
C GLY A 124 16.77 7.83 10.58
N SER A 125 16.85 7.23 9.39
CA SER A 125 17.33 7.89 8.16
C SER A 125 16.29 8.79 7.44
N GLY A 126 15.26 9.29 8.13
CA GLY A 126 14.22 10.15 7.56
C GLY A 126 12.95 9.45 7.05
N ILE A 127 11.97 10.23 6.61
CA ILE A 127 10.63 9.75 6.17
C ILE A 127 10.70 9.29 4.70
N ILE A 128 9.95 8.25 4.33
CA ILE A 128 10.09 7.61 3.01
C ILE A 128 9.92 8.56 1.83
N HIS A 129 9.04 9.56 1.90
CA HIS A 129 8.83 10.50 0.79
C HIS A 129 10.08 11.36 0.56
N GLN A 130 10.65 11.88 1.64
CA GLN A 130 11.89 12.66 1.63
C GLN A 130 13.07 11.81 1.13
N VAL A 131 13.33 10.66 1.79
CA VAL A 131 14.38 9.70 1.39
C VAL A 131 14.19 9.21 -0.04
N ASN A 132 12.94 9.03 -0.47
CA ASN A 132 12.66 8.67 -1.85
C ASN A 132 13.11 9.80 -2.79
N LEU A 133 12.72 11.05 -2.59
CA LEU A 133 13.08 12.14 -3.50
C LEU A 133 14.60 12.46 -3.47
N GLU A 134 15.15 12.64 -2.27
CA GLU A 134 16.54 13.07 -2.04
C GLU A 134 17.56 11.96 -2.32
N TYR A 135 17.20 10.68 -2.14
CA TYR A 135 18.15 9.57 -2.25
C TYR A 135 17.74 8.46 -3.26
N LEU A 136 16.52 7.91 -3.19
CA LEU A 136 16.13 6.73 -4.01
C LEU A 136 15.67 7.07 -5.45
N ALA A 137 15.09 8.25 -5.65
CA ALA A 137 14.53 8.73 -6.90
C ALA A 137 15.64 9.32 -7.75
N ARG A 138 15.56 9.08 -9.05
CA ARG A 138 16.62 9.47 -9.99
C ARG A 138 16.29 10.77 -10.74
N VAL A 139 15.36 11.61 -10.22
CA VAL A 139 14.66 12.62 -11.06
C VAL A 139 14.51 14.08 -10.55
N VAL A 140 13.54 14.48 -9.68
CA VAL A 140 13.03 15.88 -9.61
C VAL A 140 13.08 16.57 -8.22
N PHE A 141 13.49 17.86 -8.20
CA PHE A 141 13.00 18.99 -7.37
C PHE A 141 13.38 20.32 -8.07
N ASP A 142 13.01 21.49 -7.53
CA ASP A 142 13.24 22.84 -8.11
C ASP A 142 14.06 23.77 -7.18
N GLN A 143 14.77 24.75 -7.77
CA GLN A 143 15.59 25.75 -7.07
C GLN A 143 14.78 26.97 -6.57
N ASN A 144 13.60 27.24 -7.13
CA ASN A 144 12.82 28.45 -6.81
C ASN A 144 11.78 28.27 -5.68
N GLY A 145 11.78 27.14 -4.98
CA GLY A 145 10.91 26.92 -3.81
C GLY A 145 9.43 26.61 -4.12
N TYR A 146 9.03 26.55 -5.39
CA TYR A 146 7.70 26.02 -5.76
C TYR A 146 7.74 24.50 -5.80
N ASP A 147 7.34 23.91 -4.68
CA ASP A 147 7.57 22.49 -4.39
C ASP A 147 6.64 21.56 -5.20
N ARG A 148 7.11 21.22 -6.41
CA ARG A 148 6.53 20.19 -7.29
C ARG A 148 6.26 18.87 -6.56
N ALA A 149 7.13 18.49 -5.61
CA ALA A 149 6.99 17.26 -4.86
C ALA A 149 5.89 17.36 -3.79
N THR A 150 5.71 18.51 -3.13
CA THR A 150 4.55 18.77 -2.25
C THR A 150 3.23 18.71 -3.03
N ILE A 151 3.14 19.32 -4.21
CA ILE A 151 1.93 19.25 -5.06
C ILE A 151 1.64 17.80 -5.47
N ALA A 152 2.68 17.05 -5.87
CA ALA A 152 2.55 15.64 -6.24
C ALA A 152 2.21 14.73 -5.05
N ASN A 153 2.72 15.04 -3.86
CA ASN A 153 2.45 14.30 -2.63
C ASN A 153 0.97 14.39 -2.22
N MET A 154 0.32 15.53 -2.47
CA MET A 154 -1.10 15.76 -2.16
C MET A 154 -2.08 15.15 -3.17
N CYS A 155 -1.64 14.30 -4.11
CA CYS A 155 -2.55 13.73 -5.12
C CYS A 155 -3.71 12.86 -4.58
N PRO A 156 -3.58 12.11 -3.46
CA PRO A 156 -4.71 11.43 -2.84
C PRO A 156 -5.80 12.40 -2.33
N GLU A 157 -5.40 13.57 -1.82
CA GLU A 157 -6.31 14.57 -1.22
C GLU A 157 -7.26 15.21 -2.24
N TYR A 158 -6.85 15.33 -3.50
CA TYR A 158 -7.72 15.75 -4.62
C TYR A 158 -8.16 14.58 -5.53
N GLY A 159 -7.97 13.33 -5.09
CA GLY A 159 -8.53 12.13 -5.73
C GLY A 159 -7.85 11.68 -7.03
N ALA A 160 -6.68 12.22 -7.37
CA ALA A 160 -5.92 11.82 -8.56
C ALA A 160 -5.05 10.58 -8.28
N THR A 161 -4.87 9.72 -9.30
CA THR A 161 -3.97 8.55 -9.19
C THR A 161 -2.49 8.95 -9.13
N ALA A 162 -2.12 10.03 -9.82
CA ALA A 162 -0.79 10.62 -9.79
C ALA A 162 -0.86 12.07 -10.30
N ALA A 163 -0.04 12.96 -9.75
CA ALA A 163 0.31 14.23 -10.39
C ALA A 163 1.76 14.18 -10.86
N PHE A 164 1.95 14.33 -12.17
CA PHE A 164 3.22 14.03 -12.84
C PHE A 164 3.85 15.31 -13.39
N PHE A 165 5.05 15.63 -12.91
CA PHE A 165 5.90 16.68 -13.46
C PHE A 165 6.94 16.04 -14.40
N PRO A 166 6.89 16.31 -15.72
CA PRO A 166 7.92 15.88 -16.66
C PRO A 166 9.33 16.32 -16.26
N VAL A 167 10.34 15.56 -16.71
CA VAL A 167 11.74 15.84 -16.39
C VAL A 167 12.27 16.96 -17.27
N ASP A 168 12.82 17.99 -16.66
CA ASP A 168 13.34 19.19 -17.29
C ASP A 168 14.77 19.52 -16.80
N LEU A 169 15.32 20.65 -17.26
CA LEU A 169 16.66 21.10 -16.84
C LEU A 169 16.76 21.32 -15.33
N VAL A 170 15.69 21.84 -14.71
CA VAL A 170 15.59 22.05 -13.26
C VAL A 170 15.72 20.72 -12.51
N SER A 171 15.01 19.69 -12.97
CA SER A 171 15.14 18.32 -12.46
C SER A 171 16.58 17.79 -12.54
N VAL A 172 17.25 18.01 -13.68
CA VAL A 172 18.64 17.61 -13.92
C VAL A 172 19.62 18.33 -12.97
N GLN A 173 19.43 19.63 -12.75
CA GLN A 173 20.23 20.42 -11.81
C GLN A 173 20.10 19.90 -10.37
N TYR A 174 18.87 19.57 -9.94
CA TYR A 174 18.64 19.01 -8.61
C TYR A 174 19.39 17.69 -8.37
N LEU A 175 19.52 16.84 -9.40
CA LEU A 175 20.31 15.61 -9.29
C LEU A 175 21.79 15.88 -9.00
N GLN A 176 22.34 16.94 -9.59
CA GLN A 176 23.72 17.36 -9.33
C GLN A 176 23.86 17.88 -7.89
N GLN A 177 22.92 18.71 -7.43
CA GLN A 177 22.90 19.25 -6.06
C GLN A 177 22.81 18.15 -4.99
N THR A 178 22.06 17.08 -5.26
CA THR A 178 21.89 15.92 -4.36
C THR A 178 22.99 14.86 -4.51
N GLY A 179 24.16 15.22 -5.06
CA GLY A 179 25.34 14.36 -5.08
C GLY A 179 25.27 13.18 -6.05
N ARG A 180 24.36 13.17 -7.04
CA ARG A 180 24.39 12.16 -8.10
C ARG A 180 25.57 12.46 -9.03
N SER A 181 26.38 11.44 -9.33
CA SER A 181 27.62 11.62 -10.10
C SER A 181 27.37 12.21 -11.49
N GLU A 182 28.23 13.12 -11.92
CA GLU A 182 28.10 13.88 -13.17
C GLU A 182 27.91 12.98 -14.41
N GLU A 183 28.64 11.86 -14.48
CA GLU A 183 28.46 10.84 -15.53
C GLU A 183 27.02 10.31 -15.61
N LYS A 184 26.42 10.00 -14.46
CA LYS A 184 25.04 9.49 -14.38
C LYS A 184 24.04 10.56 -14.78
N VAL A 185 24.24 11.80 -14.34
CA VAL A 185 23.36 12.92 -14.70
C VAL A 185 23.39 13.18 -16.21
N LYS A 186 24.59 13.26 -16.81
CA LYS A 186 24.76 13.40 -18.28
C LYS A 186 24.09 12.26 -19.04
N TYR A 187 24.24 11.02 -18.57
CA TYR A 187 23.57 9.86 -19.18
C TYR A 187 22.04 9.93 -19.06
N ILE A 188 21.50 10.35 -17.89
CA ILE A 188 20.06 10.51 -17.66
C ILE A 188 19.47 11.54 -18.61
N GLN A 189 20.08 12.73 -18.71
CA GLN A 189 19.63 13.78 -19.62
C GLN A 189 19.65 13.29 -21.08
N LYS A 190 20.79 12.78 -21.55
CA LYS A 190 20.95 12.26 -22.92
C LYS A 190 19.92 11.16 -23.26
N TYR A 191 19.61 10.28 -22.30
CA TYR A 191 18.57 9.25 -22.46
C TYR A 191 17.18 9.87 -22.61
N LEU A 192 16.82 10.81 -21.74
CA LEU A 192 15.49 11.44 -21.75
C LEU A 192 15.28 12.27 -23.03
N GLU A 193 16.30 12.99 -23.49
CA GLU A 193 16.29 13.72 -24.77
C GLU A 193 16.12 12.74 -25.94
N ALA A 194 16.97 11.71 -26.05
CA ALA A 194 16.92 10.73 -27.14
C ALA A 194 15.63 9.91 -27.18
N ALA A 195 15.00 9.69 -26.02
CA ALA A 195 13.73 8.99 -25.90
C ALA A 195 12.49 9.89 -26.10
N GLY A 196 12.61 11.22 -26.13
CA GLY A 196 11.45 12.13 -26.18
C GLY A 196 10.69 12.25 -24.85
N LEU A 197 11.41 12.11 -23.72
CA LEU A 197 10.92 12.15 -22.34
C LEU A 197 11.42 13.37 -21.54
N PHE A 198 12.29 14.20 -22.13
CA PHE A 198 12.73 15.48 -21.58
C PHE A 198 11.79 16.61 -22.02
N ARG A 199 11.44 17.52 -21.10
CA ARG A 199 10.48 18.63 -21.31
C ARG A 199 11.20 19.97 -21.15
N ASP A 200 10.97 20.88 -22.08
CA ASP A 200 11.25 22.31 -21.92
C ASP A 200 9.95 23.09 -21.77
N PHE A 201 9.54 23.40 -20.53
CA PHE A 201 8.28 24.08 -20.23
C PHE A 201 8.12 25.47 -20.89
N ASN A 202 9.18 26.08 -21.41
CA ASN A 202 9.09 27.33 -22.17
C ASN A 202 8.74 27.10 -23.66
N ASN A 203 8.84 25.86 -24.13
CA ASN A 203 8.49 25.44 -25.48
C ASN A 203 7.08 24.85 -25.49
N THR A 204 6.14 25.59 -26.09
CA THR A 204 4.73 25.19 -26.24
C THR A 204 4.49 24.19 -27.36
N ASP A 205 5.39 24.06 -28.34
CA ASP A 205 5.28 23.04 -29.41
C ASP A 205 5.47 21.60 -28.87
N GLN A 206 5.99 21.49 -27.63
CA GLN A 206 6.10 20.24 -26.88
C GLN A 206 4.91 19.98 -25.94
N ASP A 207 3.91 20.88 -25.85
CA ASP A 207 2.76 20.65 -24.98
C ASP A 207 1.90 19.48 -25.47
N PRO A 208 1.60 18.50 -24.60
CA PRO A 208 0.76 17.37 -24.97
C PRO A 208 -0.70 17.74 -25.24
N ASP A 209 -1.37 16.90 -26.03
CA ASP A 209 -2.83 16.87 -26.10
C ASP A 209 -3.39 16.34 -24.78
N PHE A 210 -3.73 17.20 -23.82
CA PHE A 210 -4.42 16.79 -22.59
C PHE A 210 -5.92 16.57 -22.82
N THR A 211 -6.55 15.73 -21.98
CA THR A 211 -8.02 15.50 -21.97
C THR A 211 -8.79 16.79 -21.68
N GLN A 212 -8.26 17.57 -20.74
CA GLN A 212 -8.73 18.88 -20.32
C GLN A 212 -7.50 19.65 -19.82
N VAL A 213 -7.47 20.96 -20.09
CA VAL A 213 -6.49 21.88 -19.49
C VAL A 213 -7.20 22.71 -18.43
N VAL A 214 -6.54 22.90 -17.28
CA VAL A 214 -6.98 23.78 -16.20
C VAL A 214 -5.80 24.68 -15.86
N GLU A 215 -6.06 25.96 -15.70
CA GLU A 215 -5.02 26.97 -15.47
C GLU A 215 -5.08 27.49 -14.02
N LEU A 216 -3.90 27.81 -13.47
CA LEU A 216 -3.74 28.48 -12.19
C LEU A 216 -2.67 29.55 -12.32
N ASP A 217 -3.09 30.81 -12.34
CA ASP A 217 -2.17 31.94 -12.25
C ASP A 217 -1.62 32.03 -10.82
N LEU A 218 -0.32 31.76 -10.67
CA LEU A 218 0.37 31.78 -9.37
C LEU A 218 0.34 33.16 -8.70
N SER A 219 0.12 34.25 -9.44
CA SER A 219 -0.05 35.59 -8.86
C SER A 219 -1.34 35.74 -8.05
N THR A 220 -2.32 34.86 -8.26
CA THR A 220 -3.59 34.83 -7.51
C THR A 220 -3.52 34.06 -6.19
N VAL A 221 -2.41 33.37 -5.92
CA VAL A 221 -2.25 32.53 -4.73
C VAL A 221 -1.96 33.39 -3.49
N VAL A 222 -2.88 33.38 -2.53
CA VAL A 222 -2.72 34.04 -1.23
C VAL A 222 -2.25 33.06 -0.14
N PRO A 223 -1.46 33.49 0.87
CA PRO A 223 -1.09 32.64 2.00
C PRO A 223 -2.31 32.13 2.78
N CYS A 224 -2.43 30.82 2.98
CA CYS A 224 -3.55 30.20 3.70
C CYS A 224 -3.11 29.00 4.56
N CYS A 225 -3.81 28.74 5.67
CA CYS A 225 -3.54 27.63 6.60
C CYS A 225 -4.67 26.59 6.58
N SER A 226 -4.33 25.29 6.61
CA SER A 226 -5.29 24.17 6.52
C SER A 226 -5.52 23.43 7.86
N GLY A 227 -5.82 24.14 8.94
CA GLY A 227 -6.21 23.57 10.24
C GLY A 227 -7.68 23.09 10.31
N PRO A 228 -8.17 22.67 11.51
CA PRO A 228 -7.46 22.39 12.76
C PRO A 228 -7.33 20.86 13.06
N LYS A 229 -7.26 20.00 12.03
CA LYS A 229 -7.13 18.53 12.15
C LYS A 229 -6.17 17.89 11.12
N ARG A 230 -5.33 18.70 10.46
CA ARG A 230 -4.59 18.36 9.22
C ARG A 230 -3.23 19.13 9.19
N PRO A 231 -2.35 18.97 8.19
CA PRO A 231 -1.17 18.10 8.28
C PRO A 231 0.14 18.88 8.46
N GLN A 232 0.10 20.09 9.01
CA GLN A 232 1.21 21.06 8.93
C GLN A 232 2.18 21.11 10.13
N ASP A 233 2.14 20.14 11.05
CA ASP A 233 3.06 20.09 12.20
C ASP A 233 4.40 19.45 11.79
N LYS A 234 5.41 20.28 11.48
CA LYS A 234 6.74 19.86 10.98
C LYS A 234 7.88 20.12 11.97
N VAL A 235 8.88 19.23 11.93
CA VAL A 235 10.21 19.38 12.57
C VAL A 235 11.29 19.13 11.52
N SER A 236 12.43 19.82 11.63
CA SER A 236 13.54 19.75 10.67
C SER A 236 14.40 18.47 10.83
N VAL A 237 14.99 18.00 9.73
CA VAL A 237 15.96 16.89 9.70
C VAL A 237 17.27 17.40 9.10
N SER A 238 18.37 17.22 9.82
CA SER A 238 19.72 17.54 9.37
C SER A 238 20.42 16.32 8.75
N ASP A 239 21.35 16.56 7.83
CA ASP A 239 22.03 15.54 7.03
C ASP A 239 22.85 14.53 7.85
N GLU A 240 22.74 13.24 7.49
CA GLU A 240 23.81 12.20 7.42
C GLU A 240 23.18 10.79 7.27
N ILE A 241 22.66 10.47 6.07
CA ILE A 241 21.90 9.23 5.82
C ILE A 241 22.76 7.97 5.60
N GLU A 242 24.05 8.10 5.26
CA GLU A 242 24.85 6.95 4.78
C GLU A 242 25.75 6.23 5.81
N LYS A 243 25.80 6.68 7.09
CA LYS A 243 26.65 6.00 8.12
C LYS A 243 26.07 5.83 9.53
N VAL A 244 24.93 6.45 9.87
CA VAL A 244 24.56 6.67 11.29
C VAL A 244 23.45 5.73 11.81
N ASN A 245 23.72 4.42 11.87
CA ASN A 245 22.94 3.53 12.74
C ASN A 245 23.71 2.27 13.19
N GLU A 246 24.48 2.39 14.27
CA GLU A 246 25.22 1.27 14.86
C GLU A 246 24.29 0.14 15.33
N SER A 247 23.12 0.48 15.90
CA SER A 247 22.12 -0.50 16.34
C SER A 247 21.65 -1.40 15.19
N TRP A 248 21.32 -0.81 14.02
CA TRP A 248 20.99 -1.56 12.81
C TRP A 248 22.13 -2.44 12.33
N ASN A 249 23.36 -1.92 12.30
CA ASN A 249 24.54 -2.68 11.88
C ASN A 249 24.78 -3.89 12.79
N ASN A 250 24.59 -3.72 14.10
CA ASN A 250 24.77 -4.75 15.13
C ASN A 250 23.62 -5.77 15.23
N LEU A 251 22.45 -5.54 14.61
CA LEU A 251 21.37 -6.55 14.56
C LEU A 251 21.86 -7.85 13.94
N LYS A 252 21.67 -8.98 14.64
CA LYS A 252 21.96 -10.31 14.10
C LYS A 252 20.72 -10.83 13.36
N ALA A 253 20.85 -11.01 12.06
CA ALA A 253 19.83 -11.66 11.23
C ALA A 253 20.31 -13.07 10.83
N PRO A 254 19.41 -14.05 10.64
CA PRO A 254 19.75 -15.34 10.03
C PRO A 254 20.39 -15.17 8.64
N THR A 255 21.22 -16.12 8.23
CA THR A 255 21.84 -16.15 6.89
C THR A 255 21.21 -17.18 5.95
N ASP A 256 20.25 -17.95 6.44
CA ASP A 256 19.54 -18.99 5.71
C ASP A 256 18.65 -18.42 4.60
N GLN A 257 18.56 -19.12 3.46
CA GLN A 257 17.66 -18.73 2.37
C GLN A 257 16.17 -18.92 2.71
N LEU A 258 15.86 -19.84 3.63
CA LEU A 258 14.53 -20.05 4.19
C LEU A 258 14.49 -19.43 5.58
N TYR A 259 13.48 -18.60 5.86
CA TYR A 259 13.37 -17.94 7.15
C TYR A 259 13.11 -18.96 8.27
N PRO A 260 13.92 -18.98 9.35
CA PRO A 260 13.69 -19.86 10.50
C PRO A 260 12.54 -19.31 11.36
N TRP A 261 11.31 -19.69 11.03
CA TRP A 261 10.10 -19.27 11.75
C TRP A 261 10.16 -19.65 13.25
N ASP A 262 10.06 -18.68 14.15
CA ASP A 262 9.94 -18.93 15.60
C ASP A 262 8.46 -19.12 16.00
N PRO A 263 8.04 -20.30 16.50
CA PRO A 263 6.67 -20.54 16.97
C PRO A 263 6.26 -19.69 18.19
N LYS A 264 7.23 -19.10 18.91
CA LYS A 264 7.00 -18.19 20.04
C LYS A 264 6.79 -16.74 19.58
N SER A 265 7.12 -16.41 18.34
CA SER A 265 6.99 -15.06 17.81
C SER A 265 5.56 -14.53 17.96
N THR A 266 5.47 -13.23 18.26
CA THR A 266 4.23 -12.47 18.19
C THR A 266 4.24 -11.42 17.08
N TYR A 267 5.33 -11.26 16.33
CA TYR A 267 5.44 -10.30 15.21
C TYR A 267 5.52 -10.96 13.83
N ILE A 268 6.22 -12.08 13.68
CA ILE A 268 6.51 -12.76 12.42
C ILE A 268 6.03 -14.21 12.50
N LYS A 269 4.94 -14.54 11.79
CA LYS A 269 4.35 -15.88 11.75
C LYS A 269 4.20 -16.35 10.30
N SER A 270 4.45 -17.64 10.04
CA SER A 270 4.17 -18.25 8.74
C SER A 270 2.65 -18.19 8.46
N PRO A 271 2.21 -17.55 7.35
CA PRO A 271 0.80 -17.38 7.07
C PRO A 271 0.19 -18.61 6.36
N PRO A 272 -1.10 -18.91 6.58
CA PRO A 272 -1.75 -20.13 6.08
C PRO A 272 -2.09 -20.11 4.57
N PHE A 273 -1.70 -19.07 3.81
CA PHE A 273 -2.17 -18.82 2.44
C PHE A 273 -1.86 -19.94 1.43
N PHE A 274 -0.83 -20.74 1.70
CA PHE A 274 -0.38 -21.82 0.81
C PHE A 274 -0.57 -23.21 1.44
N GLU A 275 -1.34 -23.31 2.53
CA GLU A 275 -1.71 -24.61 3.10
C GLU A 275 -2.51 -25.42 2.07
N ASN A 276 -2.05 -26.64 1.78
CA ASN A 276 -2.63 -27.54 0.78
C ASN A 276 -2.58 -27.01 -0.68
N LEU A 277 -1.66 -26.07 -0.98
CA LEU A 277 -1.42 -25.64 -2.36
C LEU A 277 -0.96 -26.83 -3.22
N THR A 278 -1.68 -27.07 -4.32
CA THR A 278 -1.35 -28.11 -5.32
C THR A 278 -0.73 -27.47 -6.56
N MET A 279 0.08 -28.25 -7.30
CA MET A 279 0.65 -27.81 -8.58
C MET A 279 -0.43 -27.67 -9.66
N ASP A 280 -1.42 -28.58 -9.66
CA ASP A 280 -2.51 -28.59 -10.62
C ASP A 280 -3.68 -27.72 -10.16
N LEU A 281 -4.16 -26.84 -11.05
CA LEU A 281 -5.31 -25.98 -10.79
C LEU A 281 -6.58 -26.82 -10.59
N GLN A 282 -7.21 -26.67 -9.43
CA GLN A 282 -8.51 -27.24 -9.15
C GLN A 282 -9.63 -26.37 -9.75
N PRO A 283 -10.75 -26.96 -10.23
CA PRO A 283 -11.89 -26.18 -10.70
C PRO A 283 -12.43 -25.21 -9.64
N PRO A 284 -12.87 -23.99 -10.00
CA PRO A 284 -13.53 -23.09 -9.07
C PRO A 284 -14.75 -23.74 -8.42
N LYS A 285 -14.86 -23.62 -7.09
CA LYS A 285 -15.98 -24.16 -6.32
C LYS A 285 -17.07 -23.09 -6.15
N SER A 286 -18.33 -23.48 -6.26
CA SER A 286 -19.46 -22.62 -5.90
C SER A 286 -19.48 -22.33 -4.40
N ILE A 287 -19.93 -21.13 -4.04
CA ILE A 287 -20.19 -20.76 -2.65
C ILE A 287 -21.67 -21.12 -2.35
N THR A 288 -21.89 -22.09 -1.47
CA THR A 288 -23.23 -22.51 -1.03
C THR A 288 -23.43 -22.13 0.44
N ASP A 289 -24.67 -21.79 0.82
CA ASP A 289 -25.12 -21.60 2.21
C ASP A 289 -24.26 -20.60 3.03
N ALA A 290 -23.74 -19.58 2.35
CA ALA A 290 -22.90 -18.55 2.97
C ALA A 290 -23.75 -17.52 3.73
N TYR A 291 -23.33 -17.21 4.96
CA TYR A 291 -23.93 -16.17 5.79
C TYR A 291 -23.25 -14.82 5.56
N VAL A 292 -24.05 -13.75 5.55
CA VAL A 292 -23.57 -12.37 5.49
C VAL A 292 -22.94 -12.02 6.84
N LEU A 293 -21.60 -12.00 6.92
CA LEU A 293 -20.87 -11.69 8.16
C LEU A 293 -21.07 -10.24 8.62
N LEU A 294 -21.22 -9.30 7.69
CA LEU A 294 -21.37 -7.86 7.94
C LEU A 294 -22.30 -7.24 6.90
N ASN A 295 -23.18 -6.35 7.35
CA ASN A 295 -24.04 -5.55 6.47
C ASN A 295 -23.62 -4.08 6.62
N LEU A 296 -22.90 -3.53 5.64
CA LEU A 296 -22.25 -2.23 5.77
C LEU A 296 -22.96 -1.13 4.96
N GLY A 297 -22.69 0.13 5.32
CA GLY A 297 -23.08 1.31 4.53
C GLY A 297 -22.05 1.67 3.47
N ASP A 298 -22.19 2.88 2.91
CA ASP A 298 -21.24 3.46 1.96
C ASP A 298 -19.98 3.96 2.66
N SER A 299 -18.95 4.31 1.88
CA SER A 299 -17.71 4.95 2.36
C SER A 299 -16.94 4.18 3.45
N VAL A 300 -17.02 2.85 3.43
CA VAL A 300 -16.21 1.95 4.29
C VAL A 300 -14.74 2.06 3.89
N THR A 301 -13.99 2.90 4.60
CA THR A 301 -12.55 3.07 4.37
C THR A 301 -11.75 1.81 4.77
N THR A 302 -10.54 1.68 4.22
CA THR A 302 -9.61 0.59 4.55
C THR A 302 -9.25 0.52 6.04
N ASP A 303 -9.27 1.63 6.78
CA ASP A 303 -9.06 1.65 8.24
C ASP A 303 -10.24 1.02 9.02
N HIS A 304 -11.46 1.01 8.47
CA HIS A 304 -12.57 0.24 9.06
C HIS A 304 -12.37 -1.27 8.87
N ILE A 305 -11.84 -1.67 7.72
CA ILE A 305 -11.61 -3.08 7.34
C ILE A 305 -10.38 -3.66 8.06
N SER A 306 -9.28 -2.92 8.08
CA SER A 306 -7.99 -3.32 8.65
C SER A 306 -7.35 -2.12 9.37
N PRO A 307 -7.78 -1.80 10.60
CA PRO A 307 -7.24 -0.68 11.38
C PRO A 307 -5.72 -0.83 11.57
N ALA A 308 -4.99 0.28 11.49
CA ALA A 308 -3.53 0.30 11.67
C ALA A 308 -3.08 0.72 13.09
N GLY A 309 -3.95 1.38 13.84
CA GLY A 309 -3.65 2.01 15.14
C GLY A 309 -3.59 1.05 16.34
N ASN A 310 -3.90 1.59 17.52
CA ASN A 310 -3.79 0.87 18.80
C ASN A 310 -4.74 -0.34 18.91
N ILE A 311 -4.24 -1.42 19.51
CA ILE A 311 -5.04 -2.61 19.80
C ILE A 311 -5.88 -2.36 21.07
N ALA A 312 -7.21 -2.29 20.90
CA ALA A 312 -8.14 -2.06 22.01
C ALA A 312 -8.12 -3.22 23.02
N ARG A 313 -8.09 -2.93 24.33
CA ARG A 313 -7.90 -3.93 25.40
C ARG A 313 -8.99 -5.02 25.46
N ASN A 314 -10.20 -4.71 24.97
CA ASN A 314 -11.34 -5.63 24.90
C ASN A 314 -11.46 -6.36 23.54
N SER A 315 -10.51 -6.17 22.61
CA SER A 315 -10.51 -6.80 21.29
C SER A 315 -10.13 -8.29 21.32
N PRO A 316 -10.47 -9.06 20.27
CA PRO A 316 -9.96 -10.42 20.10
C PRO A 316 -8.43 -10.49 20.02
N ALA A 317 -7.80 -9.48 19.40
CA ALA A 317 -6.35 -9.39 19.28
C ALA A 317 -5.66 -9.17 20.64
N ALA A 318 -6.21 -8.32 21.51
CA ALA A 318 -5.72 -8.15 22.88
C ALA A 318 -5.79 -9.47 23.68
N ARG A 319 -6.91 -10.20 23.61
CA ARG A 319 -7.05 -11.52 24.27
C ARG A 319 -6.01 -12.52 23.77
N TYR A 320 -5.75 -12.54 22.47
CA TYR A 320 -4.71 -13.39 21.89
C TYR A 320 -3.31 -13.03 22.38
N LEU A 321 -2.93 -11.74 22.37
CA LEU A 321 -1.62 -11.28 22.83
C LEU A 321 -1.42 -11.54 24.34
N THR A 322 -2.46 -11.34 25.17
CA THR A 322 -2.42 -11.72 26.59
C THR A 322 -2.30 -13.23 26.79
N SER A 323 -2.92 -14.07 25.94
CA SER A 323 -2.71 -15.53 25.98
C SER A 323 -1.28 -15.96 25.61
N LYS A 324 -0.51 -15.06 24.97
CA LYS A 324 0.93 -15.21 24.70
C LYS A 324 1.82 -14.58 25.78
N GLY A 325 1.25 -14.13 26.90
CA GLY A 325 1.96 -13.55 28.04
C GLY A 325 2.20 -12.04 27.97
N LEU A 326 1.73 -11.34 26.92
CA LEU A 326 1.97 -9.90 26.75
C LEU A 326 1.00 -9.04 27.56
N SER A 327 1.53 -7.99 28.18
CA SER A 327 0.73 -6.93 28.80
C SER A 327 0.22 -5.92 27.77
N ALA A 328 -0.79 -5.13 28.16
CA ALA A 328 -1.37 -4.11 27.29
C ALA A 328 -0.39 -2.99 26.86
N ARG A 329 0.79 -2.87 27.48
CA ARG A 329 1.85 -1.94 27.04
C ARG A 329 2.70 -2.52 25.90
N GLU A 330 2.75 -3.84 25.78
CA GLU A 330 3.58 -4.57 24.80
C GLU A 330 2.79 -4.97 23.54
N PHE A 331 1.47 -4.75 23.50
CA PHE A 331 0.64 -5.06 22.34
C PHE A 331 1.12 -4.37 21.06
N ASN A 332 1.66 -3.15 21.18
CA ASN A 332 2.03 -2.29 20.05
C ASN A 332 0.80 -1.98 19.16
N SER A 333 0.99 -1.47 17.94
CA SER A 333 -0.08 -1.18 16.98
C SER A 333 -0.42 -2.38 16.10
N TYR A 334 -1.63 -2.41 15.51
CA TYR A 334 -1.96 -3.37 14.45
C TYR A 334 -0.99 -3.25 13.26
N GLY A 335 -0.55 -2.04 12.91
CA GLY A 335 0.45 -1.80 11.87
C GLY A 335 1.75 -2.58 12.07
N SER A 336 2.27 -2.60 13.30
CA SER A 336 3.50 -3.35 13.65
C SER A 336 3.30 -4.88 13.60
N ARG A 337 2.06 -5.36 13.82
CA ARG A 337 1.71 -6.78 13.89
C ARG A 337 1.36 -7.40 12.53
N ARG A 338 1.56 -6.69 11.42
CA ARG A 338 1.25 -7.15 10.05
C ARG A 338 1.96 -8.43 9.61
N GLY A 339 3.10 -8.78 10.21
CA GLY A 339 3.77 -10.06 9.98
C GLY A 339 3.12 -11.26 10.66
N ASN A 340 2.04 -11.06 11.43
CA ASN A 340 1.35 -12.10 12.17
C ASN A 340 -0.14 -12.16 11.79
N ASP A 341 -0.48 -13.10 10.90
CA ASP A 341 -1.86 -13.34 10.43
C ASP A 341 -2.86 -13.55 11.57
N ALA A 342 -2.45 -14.20 12.67
CA ALA A 342 -3.32 -14.47 13.80
C ALA A 342 -3.74 -13.18 14.54
N VAL A 343 -2.89 -12.15 14.54
CA VAL A 343 -3.24 -10.81 15.07
C VAL A 343 -4.06 -10.04 14.05
N MET A 344 -3.66 -10.05 12.78
CA MET A 344 -4.33 -9.28 11.73
C MET A 344 -5.76 -9.74 11.46
N ALA A 345 -6.01 -11.05 11.40
CA ALA A 345 -7.35 -11.61 11.26
C ALA A 345 -8.25 -11.25 12.45
N ARG A 346 -7.68 -11.14 13.67
CA ARG A 346 -8.38 -10.69 14.88
C ARG A 346 -8.56 -9.17 14.95
N GLY A 347 -7.83 -8.42 14.13
CA GLY A 347 -7.97 -6.97 13.93
C GLY A 347 -8.88 -6.60 12.75
N THR A 348 -9.17 -7.53 11.84
CA THR A 348 -10.08 -7.29 10.71
C THR A 348 -11.46 -6.91 11.24
N PHE A 349 -12.00 -5.80 10.75
CA PHE A 349 -13.25 -5.19 11.22
C PHE A 349 -13.28 -4.81 12.72
N ALA A 350 -12.12 -4.73 13.39
CA ALA A 350 -12.01 -4.36 14.80
C ALA A 350 -12.04 -2.84 15.06
N ASN A 351 -12.32 -2.00 14.04
CA ASN A 351 -12.37 -0.56 14.19
C ASN A 351 -13.61 -0.13 15.01
N ILE A 352 -13.39 0.63 16.09
CA ILE A 352 -14.47 1.05 16.99
C ILE A 352 -15.56 1.91 16.34
N ARG A 353 -15.26 2.53 15.18
CA ARG A 353 -16.20 3.34 14.39
C ARG A 353 -16.95 2.56 13.32
N LEU A 354 -16.70 1.25 13.15
CA LEU A 354 -17.39 0.40 12.18
C LEU A 354 -18.91 0.49 12.39
N PHE A 355 -19.63 0.90 11.35
CA PHE A 355 -21.10 0.94 11.37
C PHE A 355 -21.66 -0.29 10.65
N ASN A 356 -22.07 -1.29 11.44
CA ASN A 356 -22.72 -2.50 10.94
C ASN A 356 -24.25 -2.34 11.08
N LYS A 357 -24.96 -2.35 9.94
CA LYS A 357 -26.42 -2.19 9.85
C LYS A 357 -27.18 -3.26 10.65
N PHE A 358 -26.59 -4.44 10.88
CA PHE A 358 -27.19 -5.45 11.78
C PHE A 358 -27.29 -5.00 13.24
N ILE A 359 -26.40 -4.10 13.69
CA ILE A 359 -26.40 -3.57 15.07
C ILE A 359 -26.94 -2.13 15.11
N ASN A 360 -26.99 -1.46 13.96
CA ASN A 360 -27.49 -0.09 13.77
C ASN A 360 -26.81 0.96 14.68
N LYS A 361 -25.53 0.75 15.00
CA LYS A 361 -24.66 1.68 15.73
C LYS A 361 -23.19 1.44 15.39
N GLN A 362 -22.32 2.36 15.77
CA GLN A 362 -20.87 2.16 15.71
C GLN A 362 -20.43 1.11 16.75
N ALA A 363 -19.95 -0.04 16.28
CA ALA A 363 -19.38 -1.11 17.10
C ALA A 363 -18.54 -2.07 16.23
N PRO A 364 -17.37 -2.54 16.72
CA PRO A 364 -16.54 -3.55 16.05
C PRO A 364 -17.10 -4.96 16.30
N LEU A 365 -18.36 -5.18 15.93
CA LEU A 365 -19.15 -6.35 16.27
C LEU A 365 -20.08 -6.75 15.10
N THR A 366 -20.56 -7.98 15.14
CA THR A 366 -21.65 -8.45 14.27
C THR A 366 -22.58 -9.40 15.01
N ILE A 367 -23.72 -9.73 14.39
CA ILE A 367 -24.62 -10.78 14.87
C ILE A 367 -24.11 -12.11 14.35
N TYR A 368 -23.89 -13.05 15.26
CA TYR A 368 -23.71 -14.46 14.89
C TYR A 368 -25.09 -15.06 14.65
N PHE A 369 -25.45 -15.30 13.40
CA PHE A 369 -26.71 -15.94 13.04
C PHE A 369 -26.69 -17.41 13.49
N PRO A 370 -27.57 -17.83 14.41
CA PRO A 370 -27.64 -19.23 14.83
C PRO A 370 -28.06 -20.14 13.68
N ARG A 371 -27.81 -21.45 13.82
CA ARG A 371 -28.35 -22.48 12.93
C ARG A 371 -29.36 -23.36 13.66
N PRO A 372 -30.40 -23.88 12.97
CA PRO A 372 -31.21 -24.99 13.44
C PRO A 372 -30.34 -26.12 14.03
N GLY A 373 -30.72 -26.65 15.19
CA GLY A 373 -30.00 -27.77 15.84
C GLY A 373 -28.62 -27.45 16.44
N MET A 374 -28.21 -26.18 16.53
CA MET A 374 -26.89 -25.80 17.05
C MET A 374 -26.82 -25.84 18.59
N ASN A 375 -25.74 -26.40 19.16
CA ASN A 375 -25.46 -26.30 20.59
C ASN A 375 -25.15 -24.83 20.97
N VAL A 376 -25.79 -24.35 22.04
CA VAL A 376 -25.61 -23.02 22.63
C VAL A 376 -25.30 -23.12 24.13
N GLU A 377 -24.31 -22.36 24.60
CA GLU A 377 -24.07 -22.20 26.04
C GLU A 377 -25.09 -21.19 26.60
N ILE A 378 -25.97 -21.67 27.48
CA ILE A 378 -26.94 -20.85 28.20
C ILE A 378 -26.34 -20.42 29.53
N LYS A 379 -26.18 -19.11 29.72
CA LYS A 379 -25.84 -18.50 31.01
C LYS A 379 -27.09 -17.93 31.67
N VAL A 380 -27.37 -18.35 32.91
CA VAL A 380 -28.47 -17.81 33.72
C VAL A 380 -27.97 -16.71 34.68
N ASP A 381 -28.91 -15.91 35.18
CA ASP A 381 -28.72 -14.83 36.16
C ASP A 381 -27.99 -15.28 37.44
N THR A 382 -28.26 -16.51 37.90
CA THR A 382 -27.55 -17.17 39.01
C THR A 382 -26.09 -17.52 38.74
N GLY A 383 -25.56 -17.18 37.55
CA GLY A 383 -24.16 -17.37 37.16
C GLY A 383 -23.80 -18.77 36.65
N LYS A 384 -24.72 -19.74 36.74
CA LYS A 384 -24.55 -21.09 36.17
C LYS A 384 -24.56 -21.04 34.63
N THR A 385 -23.77 -21.92 34.02
CA THR A 385 -23.76 -22.19 32.58
C THR A 385 -24.10 -23.66 32.30
N PHE A 386 -24.78 -23.92 31.18
CA PHE A 386 -25.05 -25.27 30.66
C PHE A 386 -25.22 -25.23 29.13
N GLU A 387 -24.93 -26.34 28.44
CA GLU A 387 -25.23 -26.45 27.02
C GLU A 387 -26.70 -26.84 26.78
N ALA A 388 -27.31 -26.27 25.75
CA ALA A 388 -28.62 -26.65 25.24
C ALA A 388 -28.60 -26.68 23.71
N ILE A 389 -29.44 -27.53 23.09
CA ILE A 389 -29.60 -27.56 21.64
C ILE A 389 -30.64 -26.51 21.24
N MET A 390 -30.32 -25.65 20.26
CA MET A 390 -31.25 -24.67 19.74
C MET A 390 -32.33 -25.34 18.88
N ARG A 391 -33.55 -25.41 19.44
CA ARG A 391 -34.74 -26.09 18.91
C ARG A 391 -35.57 -25.24 17.92
N PHE A 392 -34.88 -24.48 17.07
CA PHE A 392 -35.45 -24.14 15.77
C PHE A 392 -35.19 -25.34 14.87
N ASP A 393 -36.26 -25.99 14.41
CA ASP A 393 -36.21 -27.22 13.64
C ASP A 393 -36.22 -26.91 12.12
N THR A 394 -36.52 -25.65 11.72
CA THR A 394 -36.43 -25.16 10.33
C THR A 394 -35.92 -23.71 10.22
N ASP A 395 -35.38 -23.33 9.05
CA ASP A 395 -34.98 -21.94 8.74
C ASP A 395 -36.15 -20.95 8.74
N VAL A 396 -37.38 -21.44 8.53
CA VAL A 396 -38.60 -20.62 8.58
C VAL A 396 -38.85 -20.15 10.02
N GLU A 397 -38.72 -21.03 11.01
CA GLU A 397 -38.88 -20.68 12.43
C GLU A 397 -37.81 -19.69 12.90
N LEU A 398 -36.56 -19.92 12.49
CA LEU A 398 -35.45 -18.99 12.74
C LEU A 398 -35.71 -17.62 12.09
N THR A 399 -36.24 -17.59 10.87
CA THR A 399 -36.62 -16.35 10.17
C THR A 399 -37.74 -15.61 10.90
N TYR A 400 -38.77 -16.32 11.39
CA TYR A 400 -39.82 -15.71 12.21
C TYR A 400 -39.27 -15.12 13.52
N TYR A 401 -38.37 -15.83 14.19
CA TYR A 401 -37.71 -15.33 15.41
C TYR A 401 -36.90 -14.05 15.15
N LEU A 402 -36.05 -14.05 14.13
CA LEU A 402 -35.18 -12.92 13.76
C LEU A 402 -35.96 -11.66 13.36
N ASN A 403 -37.18 -11.81 12.83
CA ASN A 403 -38.05 -10.70 12.44
C ASN A 403 -39.05 -10.28 13.54
N GLY A 404 -38.80 -10.63 14.81
CA GLY A 404 -39.63 -10.22 15.94
C GLY A 404 -40.96 -10.97 16.08
N GLY A 405 -41.11 -12.11 15.39
CA GLY A 405 -42.32 -12.93 15.41
C GLY A 405 -42.62 -13.58 16.77
N ILE A 406 -43.78 -14.25 16.82
CA ILE A 406 -44.43 -14.74 18.05
C ILE A 406 -43.58 -15.69 18.91
N LEU A 407 -42.55 -16.32 18.33
CA LEU A 407 -41.57 -17.16 19.03
C LEU A 407 -40.84 -16.43 20.17
N ASN A 408 -40.71 -15.10 20.11
CA ASN A 408 -40.17 -14.31 21.23
C ASN A 408 -41.04 -14.37 22.50
N TYR A 409 -42.34 -14.69 22.39
CA TYR A 409 -43.26 -14.85 23.51
C TYR A 409 -43.40 -16.31 23.99
N ILE A 410 -43.01 -17.30 23.18
CA ILE A 410 -43.11 -18.72 23.53
C ILE A 410 -41.85 -19.17 24.29
N ARG A 411 -41.62 -18.57 25.46
CA ARG A 411 -40.69 -19.10 26.48
C ARG A 411 -41.44 -19.59 27.72
N LYS A 412 -42.44 -20.43 27.51
CA LYS A 412 -43.12 -21.19 28.58
C LYS A 412 -43.81 -22.44 28.04
N MET A 413 -43.06 -23.53 27.89
CA MET A 413 -43.48 -24.88 28.33
C MET A 413 -42.33 -25.89 28.13
N ALA A 414 -41.63 -26.16 29.21
CA ALA A 414 -40.84 -27.38 29.41
C ALA A 414 -40.93 -27.71 30.91
N ASN A 415 -42.07 -28.29 31.30
CA ASN A 415 -42.31 -28.79 32.65
C ASN A 415 -42.54 -30.30 32.59
N SER A 416 -41.45 -31.06 32.65
CA SER A 416 -41.32 -32.36 33.31
C SER A 416 -39.92 -32.89 33.03
#